data_AF-A0A3D5BK36-F1
#
_entry.id   AF-A0A3D5BK36-F1
#
_cell.length_a   1.000
_cell.length_b   1.000
_cell.length_c   1.000
_cell.angle_alpha   90.00
_cell.angle_beta   90.00
_cell.angle_gamma   90.00
#
_symmetry.space_group_name_H-M   'P 1'
#
loop_
_entity.id
_entity.type
_entity.pdbx_description
1 polymer ?
#
loop_
_entity_poly.entity_id
_entity_poly.type
_entity_poly.pdbx_seq_one_letter_code
_entity_poly.pdbx_strand_id
1 'polypeptide(L)'
;MSLLLDKRELKKAAKELTVLKLQEVIDVLTSVLDERQKESEVLAKVREFAKAQGFTLEQLGYKLNADGVAVAVEAEEPAEGDLKRPIKPKFKTINKESQFFYVENGTLQLLKTHTMKKGLQERGINVVPFSKVEKKYIKQVDALLEEASKQALTNFNSKVDVWNEWAAQHNEEILAKR
;
A
#
# COMPACT_ATOMS: atom_id res chain seq x y z
N MET A 1 40.22 -11.38 -55.28
CA MET A 1 39.85 -10.19 -54.49
C MET A 1 39.18 -10.63 -53.21
N SER A 2 39.50 -9.95 -52.11
CA SER A 2 39.06 -10.11 -50.71
C SER A 2 37.73 -10.84 -50.47
N LEU A 3 37.80 -12.13 -50.10
CA LEU A 3 36.70 -12.89 -49.47
C LEU A 3 36.97 -13.18 -47.98
N LEU A 4 38.19 -12.88 -47.54
CA LEU A 4 38.61 -12.82 -46.15
C LEU A 4 38.71 -11.34 -45.77
N LEU A 5 37.59 -10.60 -45.84
CA LEU A 5 37.40 -9.52 -44.87
C LEU A 5 37.45 -10.24 -43.53
N ASP A 6 38.64 -10.17 -42.92
CA ASP A 6 39.13 -11.19 -42.01
C ASP A 6 38.11 -11.36 -40.91
N LYS A 7 37.74 -12.59 -40.57
CA LYS A 7 36.81 -12.88 -39.46
C LYS A 7 37.16 -12.10 -38.18
N ARG A 8 38.44 -11.72 -38.03
CA ARG A 8 38.96 -10.83 -37.00
C ARG A 8 38.50 -9.37 -37.15
N GLU A 9 38.55 -8.79 -38.35
CA GLU A 9 38.07 -7.45 -38.66
C GLU A 9 36.55 -7.34 -38.49
N LEU A 10 35.78 -8.35 -38.93
CA LEU A 10 34.33 -8.41 -38.68
C LEU A 10 34.00 -8.51 -37.19
N LYS A 11 34.75 -9.31 -36.42
CA LYS A 11 34.58 -9.37 -34.96
C LYS A 11 34.98 -8.06 -34.28
N LYS A 12 35.96 -7.34 -34.80
CA LYS A 12 36.40 -6.04 -34.27
C LYS A 12 35.34 -4.97 -34.56
N ALA A 13 34.84 -4.90 -35.79
CA ALA A 13 33.75 -4.02 -36.18
C ALA A 13 32.45 -4.32 -35.39
N ALA A 14 32.14 -5.60 -35.15
CA ALA A 14 31.00 -5.97 -34.30
C ALA A 14 31.19 -5.55 -32.83
N LYS A 15 32.41 -5.65 -32.28
CA LYS A 15 32.73 -5.15 -30.93
C LYS A 15 32.67 -3.63 -30.85
N GLU A 16 33.19 -2.92 -31.85
CA GLU A 16 33.11 -1.47 -31.95
C GLU A 16 31.64 -1.01 -32.05
N LEU A 17 30.80 -1.74 -32.81
CA LEU A 17 29.35 -1.50 -32.85
C LEU A 17 28.66 -1.75 -31.50
N THR A 18 29.10 -2.74 -30.71
CA THR A 18 28.60 -2.92 -29.34
C THR A 18 29.10 -1.84 -28.38
N VAL A 19 30.31 -1.32 -28.58
CA VAL A 19 30.85 -0.21 -27.78
C VAL A 19 30.12 1.09 -28.10
N LEU A 20 29.80 1.36 -29.37
CA LEU A 20 28.98 2.51 -29.77
C LEU A 20 27.59 2.46 -29.12
N LYS A 21 26.95 1.29 -29.07
CA LYS A 21 25.68 1.12 -28.36
C LYS A 21 25.80 1.36 -26.86
N LEU A 22 26.91 0.96 -26.25
CA LEU A 22 27.18 1.28 -24.83
C LEU A 22 27.39 2.78 -24.64
N GLN A 23 28.05 3.46 -25.59
CA GLN A 23 28.20 4.91 -25.55
C GLN A 23 26.86 5.63 -25.70
N GLU A 24 25.98 5.19 -26.61
CA GLU A 24 24.62 5.73 -26.74
C GLU A 24 23.82 5.55 -25.43
N VAL A 25 23.94 4.39 -24.77
CA VAL A 25 23.30 4.16 -23.47
C VAL A 25 23.88 5.08 -22.39
N ILE A 26 25.20 5.30 -22.39
CA ILE A 26 25.85 6.24 -21.46
C ILE A 26 25.34 7.66 -21.71
N ASP A 27 25.26 8.11 -22.95
CA ASP A 27 24.80 9.46 -23.30
C ASP A 27 23.34 9.68 -22.87
N VAL A 28 22.48 8.68 -23.07
CA VAL A 28 21.09 8.71 -22.57
C VAL A 28 21.04 8.77 -21.05
N LEU A 29 21.85 7.96 -20.35
CA LEU A 29 21.91 7.98 -18.89
C LEU A 29 22.43 9.32 -18.36
N THR A 30 23.43 9.92 -19.01
CA THR A 30 23.93 11.25 -18.66
C THR A 30 22.86 12.33 -18.87
N SER A 31 22.10 12.27 -19.97
CA SER A 31 20.96 13.17 -20.20
C SER A 31 19.91 13.04 -19.09
N VAL A 32 19.57 11.81 -18.69
CA VAL A 32 18.61 11.57 -17.60
C VAL A 32 19.15 12.08 -16.27
N LEU A 33 20.44 11.91 -16.00
CA LEU A 33 21.06 12.46 -14.78
C LEU A 33 21.00 13.99 -14.75
N ASP A 34 21.27 14.65 -15.87
CA ASP A 34 21.18 16.12 -15.98
C ASP A 34 19.75 16.63 -15.79
N GLU A 35 18.75 15.91 -16.34
CA GLU A 35 17.33 16.22 -16.10
C GLU A 35 16.96 16.08 -14.62
N ARG A 36 17.39 14.99 -13.97
CA ARG A 36 17.15 14.77 -12.53
C ARG A 36 17.85 15.80 -11.66
N GLN A 37 19.03 16.25 -12.05
CA GLN A 37 19.74 17.32 -11.35
C GLN A 37 18.97 18.64 -11.44
N LYS A 38 18.48 19.01 -12.63
CA LYS A 38 17.62 20.20 -12.82
C LYS A 38 16.32 20.10 -12.03
N GLU A 39 15.66 18.95 -12.04
CA GLU A 39 14.45 18.71 -11.22
C GLU A 39 14.74 18.89 -9.73
N SER A 40 15.88 18.37 -9.25
CA SER A 40 16.32 18.52 -7.86
C SER A 40 16.53 19.98 -7.48
N GLU A 41 17.17 20.77 -8.35
CA GLU A 41 17.37 22.20 -8.14
C GLU A 41 16.04 22.98 -8.11
N VAL A 42 15.11 22.64 -8.99
CA VAL A 42 13.75 23.23 -8.99
C VAL A 42 13.02 22.87 -7.70
N LEU A 43 13.08 21.62 -7.25
CA LEU A 43 12.48 21.19 -6.00
C LEU A 43 13.11 21.89 -4.79
N ALA A 44 14.42 22.14 -4.80
CA ALA A 44 15.10 22.92 -3.76
C ALA A 44 14.55 24.35 -3.69
N LYS A 45 14.41 25.03 -4.83
CA LYS A 45 13.81 26.37 -4.92
C LYS A 45 12.36 26.39 -4.44
N VAL A 46 11.57 25.39 -4.81
CA VAL A 46 10.17 25.24 -4.35
C VAL A 46 10.12 25.04 -2.83
N ARG A 47 11.05 24.26 -2.25
CA ARG A 47 11.13 24.08 -0.79
C ARG A 47 11.49 25.38 -0.07
N GLU A 48 12.45 26.13 -0.59
CA GLU A 48 12.83 27.44 -0.01
C GLU A 48 11.67 28.43 -0.06
N PHE A 49 10.98 28.49 -1.20
CA PHE A 49 9.79 29.33 -1.37
C PHE A 49 8.65 28.93 -0.42
N ALA A 50 8.38 27.64 -0.29
CA ALA A 50 7.35 27.14 0.62
C ALA A 50 7.69 27.41 2.09
N LYS A 51 8.97 27.26 2.48
CA LYS A 51 9.45 27.65 3.81
C LYS A 51 9.28 29.15 4.07
N ALA A 52 9.59 30.00 3.08
CA ALA A 52 9.43 31.45 3.18
C ALA A 52 7.96 31.87 3.34
N GLN A 53 7.03 31.08 2.79
CA GLN A 53 5.57 31.27 2.96
C GLN A 53 5.00 30.63 4.24
N GLY A 54 5.84 30.02 5.09
CA GLY A 54 5.43 29.43 6.36
C GLY A 54 4.87 28.00 6.26
N PHE A 55 4.97 27.33 5.11
CA PHE A 55 4.59 25.92 4.98
C PHE A 55 5.64 25.01 5.63
N THR A 56 5.19 24.05 6.44
CA THR A 56 6.05 23.01 6.99
C THR A 56 6.31 21.91 5.96
N LEU A 57 7.45 21.22 6.06
CA LEU A 57 7.84 20.16 5.11
C LEU A 57 6.78 19.03 5.01
N GLU A 58 6.01 18.81 6.07
CA GLU A 58 4.93 17.83 6.14
C GLU A 58 3.71 18.21 5.32
N GLN A 59 3.36 19.51 5.26
CA GLN A 59 2.25 20.03 4.45
C GLN A 59 2.55 19.95 2.95
N LEU A 60 3.82 19.92 2.58
CA LEU A 60 4.29 19.68 1.20
C LEU A 60 4.33 18.18 0.84
N GLY A 61 3.85 17.31 1.73
CA GLY A 61 3.75 15.87 1.50
C GLY A 61 5.06 15.10 1.65
N TYR A 62 6.14 15.72 2.14
CA TYR A 62 7.37 15.02 2.48
C TYR A 62 7.17 14.25 3.79
N LYS A 63 6.91 12.95 3.69
CA LYS A 63 7.05 12.05 4.83
C LYS A 63 8.52 11.77 5.02
N LEU A 64 9.07 12.17 6.17
CA LEU A 64 10.36 11.65 6.64
C LEU A 64 10.23 10.13 6.67
N ASN A 65 10.84 9.46 5.70
CA ASN A 65 11.06 8.02 5.80
C ASN A 65 12.10 7.82 6.89
N ALA A 66 11.62 7.70 8.13
CA ALA A 66 12.40 7.19 9.25
C ALA A 66 12.58 5.68 9.02
N ASP A 67 13.50 5.32 8.13
CA ASP A 67 14.03 3.98 8.08
C ASP A 67 15.56 4.09 8.10
N GLY A 68 16.13 3.70 9.24
CA GLY A 68 17.57 3.76 9.51
C GLY A 68 17.96 4.85 10.49
N VAL A 69 17.60 4.67 11.77
CA VAL A 69 18.40 4.91 12.99
C VAL A 69 17.41 5.04 14.14
N ALA A 70 17.22 3.92 14.85
CA ALA A 70 16.55 3.91 16.14
C ALA A 70 17.42 4.66 17.15
N VAL A 71 17.06 5.91 17.45
CA VAL A 71 17.41 6.55 18.72
C VAL A 71 16.11 6.75 19.45
N ALA A 72 15.93 5.99 20.52
CA ALA A 72 14.92 6.22 21.51
C ALA A 72 15.12 7.63 22.07
N VAL A 73 14.21 8.54 21.73
CA VAL A 73 13.99 9.77 22.48
C VAL A 73 12.49 9.87 22.68
N GLU A 74 12.13 9.59 23.94
CA GLU A 74 11.03 10.13 24.73
C GLU A 74 9.63 10.15 24.08
N ALA A 75 8.70 9.52 24.80
CA ALA A 75 7.29 9.71 24.61
C ALA A 75 6.95 11.20 24.84
N GLU A 76 7.10 12.01 23.80
CA GLU A 76 6.37 13.27 23.72
C GLU A 76 4.90 12.91 23.56
N GLU A 77 4.12 13.26 24.58
CA GLU A 77 2.67 13.25 24.54
C GLU A 77 2.21 13.90 23.22
N PRO A 78 1.29 13.26 22.47
CA PRO A 78 0.81 13.86 21.24
C PRO A 78 0.13 15.17 21.60
N ALA A 79 0.72 16.28 21.14
CA ALA A 79 0.15 17.61 21.24
C ALA A 79 -1.33 17.58 20.84
N GLU A 80 -2.19 17.94 21.79
CA GLU A 80 -3.62 18.19 21.60
C GLU A 80 -3.80 19.25 20.51
N GLY A 81 -4.14 18.85 19.28
CA GLY A 81 -4.47 19.84 18.25
C GLY A 81 -4.56 19.31 16.82
N ASP A 82 -3.78 18.31 16.44
CA ASP A 82 -3.80 17.78 15.06
C ASP A 82 -4.44 16.39 14.99
N LEU A 83 -5.71 16.33 15.37
CA LEU A 83 -6.57 15.17 15.09
C LEU A 83 -6.76 15.11 13.57
N LYS A 84 -5.85 14.41 12.88
CA LYS A 84 -5.98 14.03 11.47
C LYS A 84 -7.43 13.61 11.21
N ARG A 85 -8.10 14.31 10.28
CA ARG A 85 -9.49 14.03 9.91
C ARG A 85 -9.70 12.51 9.77
N PRO A 86 -10.52 11.87 10.62
CA PRO A 86 -10.81 10.45 10.49
C PRO A 86 -11.54 10.21 9.17
N ILE A 87 -11.35 9.05 8.56
CA ILE A 87 -12.02 8.75 7.28
C ILE A 87 -13.50 8.49 7.55
N LYS A 88 -14.39 9.17 6.82
CA LYS A 88 -15.85 8.98 6.91
C LYS A 88 -16.20 7.49 6.82
N PRO A 89 -16.75 6.88 7.89
CA PRO A 89 -17.04 5.45 7.94
C PRO A 89 -18.02 5.04 6.84
N LYS A 90 -17.75 3.91 6.17
CA LYS A 90 -18.67 3.30 5.20
C LYS A 90 -19.01 1.88 5.66
N PHE A 91 -20.30 1.61 5.82
CA PHE A 91 -20.77 0.27 6.16
C PHE A 91 -20.70 -0.62 4.91
N LYS A 92 -19.98 -1.75 5.01
CA LYS A 92 -19.97 -2.79 3.97
C LYS A 92 -20.81 -3.97 4.45
N THR A 93 -21.84 -4.29 3.68
CA THR A 93 -22.64 -5.51 3.89
C THR A 93 -21.82 -6.74 3.51
N ILE A 94 -21.91 -7.79 4.32
CA ILE A 94 -21.25 -9.07 4.05
C ILE A 94 -22.06 -9.83 3.01
N ASN A 95 -21.50 -10.04 1.81
CA ASN A 95 -22.11 -10.91 0.79
C ASN A 95 -21.56 -12.34 0.95
N LYS A 96 -22.47 -13.29 1.20
CA LYS A 96 -22.19 -14.72 1.43
C LYS A 96 -21.40 -15.38 0.29
N GLU A 97 -21.70 -15.05 -0.96
CA GLU A 97 -21.06 -15.69 -2.12
C GLU A 97 -19.61 -15.24 -2.34
N SER A 98 -19.29 -14.02 -1.87
CA SER A 98 -17.93 -13.46 -1.97
C SER A 98 -16.98 -13.90 -0.85
N GLN A 99 -17.48 -14.66 0.13
CA GLN A 99 -16.68 -15.06 1.28
C GLN A 99 -15.85 -16.32 1.00
N PHE A 100 -14.69 -16.36 1.66
CA PHE A 100 -13.78 -17.49 1.67
C PHE A 100 -13.74 -18.10 3.07
N PHE A 101 -13.55 -19.41 3.13
CA PHE A 101 -13.50 -20.19 4.36
C PHE A 101 -12.25 -21.05 4.36
N TYR A 102 -11.81 -21.44 5.54
CA TYR A 102 -10.72 -22.40 5.70
C TYR A 102 -11.03 -23.30 6.88
N VAL A 103 -10.41 -24.48 6.89
CA VAL A 103 -10.53 -25.43 8.01
C VAL A 103 -9.23 -25.41 8.78
N GLU A 104 -9.29 -25.05 10.06
CA GLU A 104 -8.15 -25.06 10.96
C GLU A 104 -8.56 -25.82 12.22
N ASN A 105 -7.75 -26.80 12.64
CA ASN A 105 -8.05 -27.65 13.80
C ASN A 105 -9.42 -28.35 13.76
N GLY A 106 -9.89 -28.70 12.55
CA GLY A 106 -11.17 -29.39 12.34
C GLY A 106 -12.42 -28.50 12.38
N THR A 107 -12.28 -27.19 12.64
CA THR A 107 -13.37 -26.22 12.63
C THR A 107 -13.32 -25.35 11.37
N LEU A 108 -14.49 -25.01 10.82
CA LEU A 108 -14.58 -24.06 9.72
C LEU A 108 -14.41 -22.64 10.28
N GLN A 109 -13.55 -21.85 9.66
CA GLN A 109 -13.35 -20.44 9.97
C GLN A 109 -13.61 -19.58 8.74
N LEU A 110 -14.12 -18.37 8.96
CA LEU A 110 -14.32 -17.37 7.92
C LEU A 110 -13.02 -16.59 7.69
N LEU A 111 -12.61 -16.44 6.44
CA LEU A 111 -11.45 -15.64 6.07
C LEU A 111 -11.76 -14.15 6.23
N LYS A 112 -11.17 -13.51 7.24
CA LYS A 112 -11.42 -12.09 7.56
C LYS A 112 -10.86 -11.12 6.52
N THR A 113 -9.73 -11.46 5.88
CA THR A 113 -9.08 -10.60 4.88
C THR A 113 -8.46 -11.42 3.75
N HIS A 114 -8.52 -10.89 2.52
CA HIS A 114 -7.92 -11.55 1.35
C HIS A 114 -6.39 -11.66 1.44
N THR A 115 -5.75 -10.74 2.16
CA THR A 115 -4.30 -10.77 2.39
C THR A 115 -3.86 -11.98 3.20
N MET A 116 -4.72 -12.53 4.05
CA MET A 116 -4.45 -13.77 4.80
C MET A 116 -4.44 -15.02 3.93
N LYS A 117 -5.02 -14.98 2.72
CA LYS A 117 -5.13 -16.16 1.85
C LYS A 117 -3.77 -16.78 1.53
N LYS A 118 -2.77 -15.96 1.20
CA LYS A 118 -1.42 -16.42 0.87
C LYS A 118 -0.73 -17.06 2.09
N GLY A 119 -0.78 -16.39 3.24
CA GLY A 119 -0.18 -16.89 4.47
C GLY A 119 -0.80 -18.19 4.98
N LEU A 120 -2.11 -18.39 4.78
CA LEU A 120 -2.78 -19.65 5.12
C LEU A 120 -2.39 -20.78 4.16
N GLN A 121 -2.29 -20.48 2.86
CA GLN A 121 -1.84 -21.46 1.86
C GLN A 121 -0.39 -21.91 2.12
N GLU A 122 0.50 -20.99 2.51
CA GLU A 122 1.89 -21.30 2.90
C GLU A 122 1.97 -22.20 4.14
N ARG A 123 1.01 -22.08 5.06
CA ARG A 123 0.88 -22.96 6.24
C ARG A 123 0.23 -24.33 5.92
N GLY A 124 -0.09 -24.60 4.66
CA GLY A 124 -0.76 -25.83 4.23
C GLY A 124 -2.26 -25.86 4.52
N ILE A 125 -2.86 -24.74 4.91
CA ILE A 125 -4.30 -24.62 5.18
C ILE A 125 -5.03 -24.27 3.87
N ASN A 126 -6.00 -25.10 3.48
CA ASN A 126 -6.74 -24.88 2.24
C ASN A 126 -7.85 -23.84 2.43
N VAL A 127 -7.85 -22.80 1.59
CA VAL A 127 -8.83 -21.73 1.57
C VAL A 127 -9.81 -21.96 0.42
N VAL A 128 -11.07 -22.18 0.74
CA VAL A 128 -12.14 -22.51 -0.21
C VAL A 128 -13.20 -21.41 -0.29
N PRO A 129 -13.73 -21.08 -1.48
CA PRO A 129 -14.88 -20.19 -1.62
C PRO A 129 -16.17 -20.86 -1.11
N PHE A 130 -17.21 -20.08 -0.81
CA PHE A 130 -18.52 -20.57 -0.35
C PHE A 130 -19.06 -21.75 -1.18
N SER A 131 -18.97 -21.68 -2.51
CA SER A 131 -19.46 -22.73 -3.44
C SER A 131 -18.76 -24.08 -3.27
N LYS A 132 -17.57 -24.12 -2.66
CA LYS A 132 -16.76 -25.33 -2.46
C LYS A 132 -16.69 -25.75 -0.99
N VAL A 133 -17.51 -25.17 -0.12
CA VAL A 133 -17.58 -25.57 1.29
C VAL A 133 -18.26 -26.94 1.39
N GLU A 134 -17.66 -27.85 2.17
CA GLU A 134 -18.18 -29.20 2.37
C GLU A 134 -19.55 -29.18 3.06
N LYS A 135 -20.45 -30.08 2.64
CA LYS A 135 -21.86 -30.11 3.12
C LYS A 135 -21.99 -30.21 4.64
N LYS A 136 -21.03 -30.84 5.33
CA LYS A 136 -21.00 -30.95 6.80
C LYS A 136 -20.86 -29.61 7.52
N TYR A 137 -20.27 -28.59 6.89
CA TYR A 137 -20.01 -27.29 7.52
C TYR A 137 -21.00 -26.19 7.10
N ILE A 138 -21.96 -26.48 6.23
CA ILE A 138 -22.93 -25.47 5.74
C ILE A 138 -23.70 -24.82 6.90
N LYS A 139 -24.09 -25.60 7.92
CA LYS A 139 -24.76 -25.07 9.11
C LYS A 139 -23.87 -24.13 9.95
N GLN A 140 -22.55 -24.35 9.93
CA GLN A 140 -21.59 -23.48 10.63
C GLN A 140 -21.36 -22.17 9.85
N VAL A 141 -21.48 -22.20 8.52
CA VAL A 141 -21.32 -21.00 7.68
C VAL A 141 -22.29 -19.91 8.09
N ASP A 142 -23.57 -20.23 8.30
CA ASP A 142 -24.57 -19.22 8.65
C ASP A 142 -24.28 -18.58 10.01
N ALA A 143 -23.90 -19.38 11.01
CA ALA A 143 -23.49 -18.88 12.32
C ALA A 143 -22.24 -17.96 12.24
N LEU A 144 -21.25 -18.34 11.42
CA LEU A 144 -20.04 -17.54 11.21
C LEU A 144 -20.32 -16.22 10.49
N LEU A 145 -21.26 -16.21 9.53
CA LEU A 145 -21.67 -14.99 8.83
C LEU A 145 -22.46 -14.05 9.75
N GLU A 146 -23.33 -14.60 10.60
CA GLU A 146 -24.03 -13.82 11.62
C GLU A 146 -23.06 -13.18 12.61
N GLU A 147 -22.11 -13.94 13.13
CA GLU A 147 -21.08 -13.42 14.03
C GLU A 147 -20.23 -12.33 13.37
N ALA A 148 -19.78 -12.56 12.12
CA ALA A 148 -19.03 -11.58 11.36
C ALA A 148 -19.85 -10.30 11.09
N SER A 149 -21.15 -10.42 10.85
CA SER A 149 -22.03 -9.26 10.65
C SER A 149 -22.21 -8.44 11.92
N LYS A 150 -22.35 -9.09 13.08
CA LYS A 150 -22.36 -8.42 14.40
C LYS A 150 -21.04 -7.68 14.62
N GLN A 151 -19.91 -8.34 14.37
CA GLN A 151 -18.60 -7.72 14.49
C GLN A 151 -18.43 -6.53 13.53
N ALA A 152 -18.94 -6.63 12.29
CA ALA A 152 -18.92 -5.54 11.33
C ALA A 152 -19.76 -4.33 11.79
N LEU A 153 -20.92 -4.56 12.40
CA LEU A 153 -21.75 -3.51 13.01
C LEU A 153 -21.02 -2.83 14.18
N THR A 154 -20.45 -3.60 15.10
CA THR A 154 -19.67 -3.06 16.22
C THR A 154 -18.49 -2.21 15.73
N ASN A 155 -17.74 -2.71 14.74
CA ASN A 155 -16.62 -1.99 14.15
C ASN A 155 -17.03 -0.75 13.36
N PHE A 156 -18.23 -0.73 12.78
CA PHE A 156 -18.76 0.45 12.10
C PHE A 156 -19.17 1.50 13.12
N ASN A 157 -19.90 1.11 14.16
CA ASN A 157 -20.36 2.02 15.21
C ASN A 157 -19.20 2.66 15.97
N SER A 158 -18.12 1.91 16.24
CA SER A 158 -16.92 2.48 16.86
C SER A 158 -16.23 3.51 15.96
N LYS A 159 -16.22 3.30 14.64
CA LYS A 159 -15.71 4.31 13.70
C LYS A 159 -16.63 5.53 13.57
N VAL A 160 -17.93 5.33 13.71
CA VAL A 160 -18.92 6.42 13.77
C VAL A 160 -18.71 7.25 15.02
N ASP A 161 -18.38 6.63 16.16
CA ASP A 161 -18.04 7.35 17.39
C ASP A 161 -16.84 8.27 17.19
N VAL A 162 -15.73 7.73 16.69
CA VAL A 162 -14.51 8.51 16.39
C VAL A 162 -14.79 9.62 15.37
N TRP A 163 -15.61 9.36 14.35
CA TRP A 163 -16.01 10.37 13.38
C TRP A 163 -16.86 11.47 14.01
N ASN A 164 -17.84 11.12 14.83
CA ASN A 164 -18.77 12.07 15.45
C ASN A 164 -18.06 12.94 16.49
N GLU A 165 -17.13 12.38 17.26
CA GLU A 165 -16.28 13.13 18.19
C GLU A 165 -15.48 14.20 17.45
N TRP A 166 -14.87 13.84 16.32
CA TRP A 166 -14.14 14.79 15.48
C TRP A 166 -15.08 15.79 14.78
N ALA A 167 -16.20 15.33 14.22
CA ALA A 167 -17.16 16.15 13.49
C ALA A 167 -17.82 17.20 14.39
N ALA A 168 -18.09 16.89 15.66
CA ALA A 168 -18.63 17.83 16.64
C ALA A 168 -17.68 19.01 16.92
N GLN A 169 -16.36 18.79 16.86
CA GLN A 169 -15.35 19.83 17.06
C GLN A 169 -15.12 20.68 15.80
N HIS A 170 -15.45 20.14 14.61
CA HIS A 170 -15.14 20.74 13.31
C HIS A 170 -16.39 21.20 12.52
N ASN A 171 -17.57 21.18 13.14
CA ASN A 171 -18.86 21.49 12.52
C ASN A 171 -19.16 20.65 11.24
N GLU A 172 -18.76 19.38 11.22
CA GLU A 172 -19.10 18.43 10.14
C GLU A 172 -20.35 17.60 10.47
N GLU A 173 -20.85 16.86 9.47
CA GLU A 173 -22.04 16.03 9.58
C GLU A 173 -21.87 14.89 10.59
N ILE A 174 -22.77 14.83 11.57
CA ILE A 174 -22.86 13.74 12.56
C ILE A 174 -23.57 12.54 11.91
N LEU A 175 -22.94 11.37 12.00
CA LEU A 175 -23.48 10.13 11.46
C LEU A 175 -24.28 9.36 12.51
N ALA A 176 -25.38 8.73 12.08
CA ALA A 176 -26.16 7.82 12.91
C ALA A 176 -25.51 6.42 12.96
N LYS A 177 -25.55 5.81 14.15
CA LYS A 177 -25.17 4.40 14.36
C LYS A 177 -26.18 3.46 13.70
N ARG A 178 -25.76 2.22 13.45
CA ARG A 178 -26.59 1.13 12.93
C ARG A 178 -26.78 0.00 13.93
#